data_AF-A0A848XVV9-F1
#
_entry.id   AF-A0A848XVV9-F1
#
_cell.length_a   1.000
_cell.length_b   1.000
_cell.length_c   1.000
_cell.angle_alpha   90.00
_cell.angle_beta   90.00
_cell.angle_gamma   90.00
#
_symmetry.space_group_name_H-M   'P 1'
#
loop_
_entity.id
_entity.type
_entity.pdbx_description
1 polymer ?
#
loop_
_entity_poly.entity_id
_entity_poly.type
_entity_poly.pdbx_seq_one_letter_code
_entity_poly.pdbx_strand_id
1 'polypeptide(L)'
;MGDAPNPVRSLDRFFATYYARRPVSATFIGVHDHDHAWPDCSEDGLGDWLGETRALHEELEGCTAPEHPDVSWDLQVASGFLETQAWELGSAHGPRGNPAFFSGEAAFGVIALLLTDFAPLA
;
A
#
# COMPACT_ATOMS: atom_id res chain seq x y z
N MET A 1 11.53 -5.65 -27.50
CA MET A 1 11.29 -4.39 -26.78
C MET A 1 9.91 -4.52 -26.17
N GLY A 2 9.81 -4.76 -24.86
CA GLY A 2 8.49 -4.74 -24.21
C GLY A 2 7.92 -3.34 -24.28
N ASP A 3 6.60 -3.22 -24.40
CA ASP A 3 5.94 -1.92 -24.33
C ASP A 3 6.19 -1.33 -22.92
N ALA A 4 6.58 -0.07 -22.85
CA ALA A 4 6.88 0.56 -21.57
C ALA A 4 5.59 0.69 -20.73
N PRO A 5 5.65 0.56 -19.38
CA PRO A 5 4.47 0.67 -18.54
C PRO A 5 3.72 1.99 -18.72
N ASN A 6 2.39 1.90 -18.68
CA ASN A 6 1.52 3.08 -18.71
C ASN A 6 1.42 3.66 -17.29
N PRO A 7 1.70 4.96 -17.09
CA PRO A 7 1.81 5.53 -15.76
C PRO A 7 0.51 5.49 -14.94
N VAL A 8 -0.64 5.73 -15.58
CA VAL A 8 -1.95 5.69 -14.89
C VAL A 8 -2.26 4.27 -14.42
N ARG A 9 -2.07 3.28 -15.30
CA ARG A 9 -2.28 1.87 -14.96
C ARG A 9 -1.34 1.40 -13.85
N SER A 10 -0.10 1.85 -13.86
CA SER A 10 0.87 1.48 -12.81
C SER A 10 0.53 2.16 -11.48
N LEU A 11 -0.03 3.37 -11.48
CA LEU A 11 -0.60 4.00 -10.29
C LEU A 11 -1.85 3.27 -9.77
N ASP A 12 -2.74 2.81 -10.66
CA ASP A 12 -3.88 1.98 -10.25
C ASP A 12 -3.41 0.70 -9.55
N ARG A 13 -2.38 0.05 -10.10
CA ARG A 13 -1.74 -1.12 -9.48
C ARG A 13 -1.13 -0.75 -8.13
N PHE A 14 -0.47 0.40 -8.01
CA PHE A 14 0.08 0.89 -6.75
C PHE A 14 -0.99 1.01 -5.66
N PHE A 15 -2.12 1.65 -5.95
CA PHE A 15 -3.20 1.79 -4.98
C PHE A 15 -3.82 0.44 -4.60
N ALA A 16 -4.05 -0.44 -5.57
CA ALA A 16 -4.54 -1.79 -5.31
C ALA A 16 -3.62 -2.58 -4.36
N THR A 17 -2.30 -2.57 -4.62
CA THR A 17 -1.30 -3.18 -3.73
C THR A 17 -1.26 -2.48 -2.36
N TYR A 18 -1.34 -1.14 -2.34
CA TYR A 18 -1.32 -0.38 -1.09
C TYR A 18 -2.47 -0.78 -0.16
N TYR A 19 -3.69 -0.87 -0.69
CA TYR A 19 -4.88 -1.22 0.10
C TYR A 19 -4.83 -2.68 0.57
N ALA A 20 -4.44 -3.61 -0.32
CA ALA A 20 -4.33 -5.02 0.04
C ALA A 20 -3.30 -5.28 1.15
N ARG A 21 -2.19 -4.53 1.18
CA ARG A 21 -1.14 -4.67 2.20
C ARG A 21 -1.44 -3.91 3.49
N ARG A 22 -2.35 -2.93 3.46
CA ARG A 22 -2.71 -2.08 4.60
C ARG A 22 -4.23 -1.99 4.77
N PRO A 23 -4.92 -3.11 5.02
CA PRO A 23 -6.39 -3.14 5.08
C PRO A 23 -6.98 -2.18 6.11
N VAL A 24 -6.38 -2.05 7.30
CA VAL A 24 -6.85 -1.10 8.32
C VAL A 24 -6.74 0.36 7.86
N SER A 25 -5.64 0.71 7.20
CA SER A 25 -5.47 2.05 6.62
C SER A 25 -6.47 2.28 5.49
N ALA A 26 -6.74 1.26 4.66
CA ALA A 26 -7.73 1.31 3.60
C ALA A 26 -9.14 1.61 4.15
N THR A 27 -9.59 0.88 5.18
CA THR A 27 -10.87 1.15 5.86
C THR A 27 -10.91 2.58 6.41
N PHE A 28 -9.82 3.03 7.05
CA PHE A 28 -9.76 4.36 7.66
C PHE A 28 -9.92 5.51 6.64
N ILE A 29 -9.46 5.32 5.40
CA ILE A 29 -9.60 6.30 4.31
C ILE A 29 -10.84 6.06 3.43
N GLY A 30 -11.74 5.15 3.83
CA GLY A 30 -13.02 4.88 3.16
C GLY A 30 -12.98 3.81 2.05
N VAL A 31 -11.90 3.04 1.94
CA VAL A 31 -11.80 1.89 1.02
C VAL A 31 -12.14 0.61 1.79
N HIS A 32 -13.36 0.10 1.59
CA HIS A 32 -13.94 -0.98 2.39
C HIS A 32 -13.77 -2.40 1.81
N ASP A 33 -13.09 -2.54 0.66
CA ASP A 33 -12.90 -3.83 -0.02
C ASP A 33 -12.10 -4.85 0.81
N HIS A 34 -11.39 -4.38 1.85
CA HIS A 34 -10.50 -5.17 2.69
C HIS A 34 -10.86 -5.18 4.19
N ASP A 35 -12.07 -4.76 4.57
CA ASP A 35 -12.52 -4.67 5.98
C ASP A 35 -12.42 -6.00 6.77
N HIS A 36 -12.41 -7.12 6.05
CA HIS A 36 -12.33 -8.47 6.61
C HIS A 36 -10.90 -8.95 6.84
N ALA A 37 -9.89 -8.17 6.42
CA ALA A 37 -8.50 -8.58 6.37
C ALA A 37 -7.61 -7.87 7.40
N TRP A 38 -6.49 -8.50 7.70
CA TRP A 38 -5.42 -7.98 8.54
C TRP A 38 -4.11 -7.94 7.73
N PRO A 39 -3.17 -7.04 8.03
CA PRO A 39 -1.85 -7.10 7.42
C PRO A 39 -1.17 -8.44 7.74
N ASP A 40 -0.65 -9.13 6.72
CA ASP A 40 0.14 -10.34 6.92
C ASP A 40 1.57 -9.97 7.34
N CYS A 41 1.81 -10.03 8.66
CA CYS A 41 3.11 -9.75 9.26
C CYS A 41 3.95 -11.01 9.53
N SER A 42 3.58 -12.15 8.94
CA SER A 42 4.45 -13.34 8.94
C SER A 42 5.75 -13.07 8.18
N GLU A 43 6.76 -13.92 8.37
CA GLU A 43 8.04 -13.78 7.64
C GLU A 43 7.83 -13.83 6.12
N ASP A 44 7.00 -14.77 5.64
CA ASP A 44 6.63 -14.91 4.24
C ASP A 44 5.82 -13.70 3.75
N GLY A 45 4.81 -13.27 4.50
CA GLY A 45 3.98 -12.11 4.15
C GLY A 45 4.80 -10.81 4.00
N LEU A 46 5.76 -10.58 4.90
CA LEU A 46 6.67 -9.44 4.82
C LEU A 46 7.70 -9.60 3.68
N GLY A 47 8.13 -10.83 3.40
CA GLY A 47 9.01 -11.13 2.26
C GLY A 47 8.34 -10.84 0.92
N ASP A 48 7.11 -11.33 0.76
CA ASP A 48 6.27 -11.08 -0.42
C ASP A 48 5.98 -9.59 -0.59
N TRP A 49 5.69 -8.89 0.52
CA TRP A 49 5.46 -7.45 0.48
C TRP A 49 6.70 -6.69 0.03
N LEU A 50 7.89 -7.05 0.51
CA LEU A 50 9.14 -6.44 0.06
C LEU A 50 9.40 -6.70 -1.43
N GLY A 51 9.18 -7.94 -1.89
CA GLY A 51 9.33 -8.32 -3.29
C GLY A 51 8.39 -7.54 -4.21
N GLU A 52 7.13 -7.44 -3.84
CA GLU A 52 6.12 -6.69 -4.59
C GLU A 52 6.41 -5.19 -4.61
N THR A 53 6.85 -4.62 -3.47
CA THR A 53 7.25 -3.21 -3.35
C THR A 53 8.39 -2.88 -4.34
N ARG A 54 9.43 -3.72 -4.40
CA ARG A 54 10.55 -3.54 -5.32
C ARG A 54 10.13 -3.66 -6.78
N ALA A 55 9.34 -4.68 -7.11
CA ALA A 55 8.86 -4.88 -8.47
C ALA A 55 7.98 -3.72 -8.96
N LEU A 56 7.13 -3.17 -8.08
CA LEU A 56 6.31 -2.01 -8.41
C LEU A 56 7.13 -0.73 -8.52
N HIS A 57 8.14 -0.54 -7.67
CA HIS A 57 9.05 0.60 -7.78
C HIS A 57 9.78 0.60 -9.13
N GLU A 58 10.31 -0.56 -9.55
CA GLU A 58 10.92 -0.74 -10.87
C GLU A 58 9.93 -0.47 -12.02
N GLU A 59 8.66 -0.84 -11.87
CA GLU A 59 7.61 -0.54 -12.85
C GLU A 59 7.35 0.98 -12.97
N LEU A 60 7.26 1.70 -11.85
CA LEU A 60 7.02 3.14 -11.85
C LEU A 60 8.19 3.91 -12.47
N GLU A 61 9.43 3.54 -12.16
CA GLU A 61 10.63 4.15 -12.75
C GLU A 61 10.76 3.85 -14.26
N GLY A 62 10.19 2.74 -14.71
CA GLY A 62 10.17 2.34 -16.12
C GLY A 62 9.04 2.96 -16.95
N CYS A 63 8.11 3.69 -16.33
CA CYS A 63 6.94 4.24 -17.00
C CYS A 63 7.30 5.19 -18.15
N THR A 64 6.43 5.21 -19.16
CA THR A 64 6.46 6.27 -20.18
C THR A 64 6.22 7.64 -19.55
N ALA A 65 6.75 8.69 -20.20
CA ALA A 65 6.52 10.05 -19.74
C ALA A 65 5.01 10.36 -19.73
N PRO A 66 4.45 10.85 -18.60
CA PRO A 66 3.03 11.14 -18.51
C PRO A 66 2.65 12.34 -19.37
N GLU A 67 1.42 12.32 -19.93
CA GLU A 67 0.89 13.42 -20.73
C GLU A 67 0.51 14.65 -19.87
N HIS A 68 0.13 14.41 -18.61
CA HIS A 68 -0.30 15.44 -17.67
C HIS A 68 0.71 15.62 -16.53
N PRO A 69 1.07 16.88 -16.18
CA PRO A 69 2.02 17.16 -15.10
C PRO A 69 1.61 16.58 -13.74
N ASP A 70 0.32 16.53 -13.44
CA ASP A 70 -0.18 16.01 -12.16
C ASP A 70 0.18 14.55 -11.95
N VAL A 71 0.09 13.73 -13.02
CA VAL A 71 0.50 12.33 -13.00
C VAL A 71 2.01 12.19 -12.74
N SER A 72 2.83 13.16 -13.16
CA SER A 72 4.26 13.16 -12.83
C SER A 72 4.50 13.34 -11.34
N TRP A 73 3.68 14.13 -10.64
CA TRP A 73 3.79 14.28 -9.19
C TRP A 73 3.34 13.02 -8.46
N ASP A 74 2.23 12.43 -8.89
CA ASP A 74 1.73 11.18 -8.31
C ASP A 74 2.76 10.04 -8.44
N LEU A 75 3.42 9.93 -9.59
CA LEU A 75 4.51 8.97 -9.79
C LEU A 75 5.69 9.23 -8.85
N GLN A 76 6.11 10.48 -8.67
CA GLN A 76 7.22 10.82 -7.76
C GLN A 76 6.88 10.50 -6.31
N VAL A 77 5.65 10.80 -5.87
CA VAL A 77 5.19 10.50 -4.51
C VAL A 77 5.09 8.98 -4.30
N ALA A 78 4.50 8.26 -5.26
CA ALA A 78 4.39 6.80 -5.19
C ALA A 78 5.77 6.12 -5.22
N SER A 79 6.69 6.59 -6.05
CA SER A 79 8.07 6.07 -6.12
C SER A 79 8.81 6.28 -4.80
N GLY A 80 8.83 7.51 -4.27
CA GLY A 80 9.48 7.80 -2.98
C GLY A 80 8.85 7.05 -1.79
N PHE A 81 7.54 6.82 -1.84
CA PHE A 81 6.86 5.96 -0.87
C PHE A 81 7.36 4.51 -0.94
N LEU A 82 7.46 3.93 -2.14
CA LEU A 82 7.92 2.54 -2.32
C LEU A 82 9.40 2.38 -1.95
N GLU A 83 10.24 3.37 -2.24
CA GLU A 83 11.64 3.39 -1.82
C GLU A 83 11.74 3.33 -0.29
N THR A 84 11.00 4.21 0.40
CA THR A 84 10.93 4.24 1.88
C THR A 84 10.42 2.90 2.41
N GLN A 85 9.35 2.37 1.80
CA GLN A 85 8.76 1.11 2.25
C GLN A 85 9.71 -0.08 2.07
N ALA A 86 10.45 -0.13 0.96
CA ALA A 86 11.44 -1.17 0.71
C ALA A 86 12.58 -1.12 1.74
N TRP A 87 12.99 0.08 2.16
CA TRP A 87 13.97 0.25 3.23
C TRP A 87 13.43 -0.24 4.58
N GLU A 88 12.19 0.11 4.94
CA GLU A 88 11.57 -0.34 6.20
C GLU A 88 11.43 -1.86 6.25
N LEU A 89 10.86 -2.47 5.20
CA LEU A 89 10.64 -3.92 5.11
C LEU A 89 11.95 -4.70 4.97
N GLY A 90 12.99 -4.09 4.38
CA GLY A 90 14.32 -4.68 4.21
C GLY A 90 15.24 -4.52 5.43
N SER A 91 14.79 -3.84 6.49
CA SER A 91 15.58 -3.58 7.68
C SER A 91 14.89 -4.10 8.95
N ALA A 92 15.47 -3.79 10.12
CA ALA A 92 14.86 -4.09 11.41
C ALA A 92 13.80 -3.04 11.83
N HIS A 93 13.28 -2.24 10.91
CA HIS A 93 12.24 -1.24 11.15
C HIS A 93 10.84 -1.76 10.72
N GLY A 94 9.85 -0.87 10.62
CA GLY A 94 8.49 -1.23 10.25
C GLY A 94 7.87 -2.25 11.21
N PRO A 95 7.09 -3.23 10.70
CA PRO A 95 6.48 -4.27 11.54
C PRO A 95 7.49 -5.09 12.38
N ARG A 96 8.75 -5.21 11.93
CA ARG A 96 9.79 -5.95 12.68
C ARG A 96 10.38 -5.16 13.83
N GLY A 97 10.45 -3.83 13.70
CA GLY A 97 11.07 -2.94 14.68
C GLY A 97 10.11 -2.20 15.60
N ASN A 98 8.81 -2.27 15.31
CA ASN A 98 7.80 -1.48 15.99
C ASN A 98 6.70 -2.37 16.61
N PRO A 99 6.83 -2.77 17.89
CA PRO A 99 5.80 -3.54 18.57
C PRO A 99 4.44 -2.85 18.64
N ALA A 100 4.41 -1.51 18.60
CA ALA A 100 3.16 -0.75 18.62
C ALA A 100 2.37 -0.85 17.30
N PHE A 101 3.01 -1.31 16.21
CA PHE A 101 2.32 -1.59 14.95
C PHE A 101 1.21 -2.64 15.18
N PHE A 102 1.53 -3.75 15.86
CA PHE A 102 0.58 -4.84 16.08
C PHE A 102 -0.63 -4.43 16.92
N SER A 103 -0.40 -3.71 18.03
CA SER A 103 -1.50 -3.23 18.87
C SER A 103 -2.29 -2.10 18.20
N GLY A 104 -1.62 -1.26 17.41
CA GLY A 104 -2.22 -0.21 16.62
C GLY A 104 -3.18 -0.77 15.58
N GLU A 105 -2.68 -1.64 14.70
CA GLU A 105 -3.53 -2.36 13.74
C GLU A 105 -4.67 -3.04 14.50
N ALA A 106 -4.39 -3.78 15.60
CA ALA A 106 -5.37 -4.55 16.39
C ALA A 106 -6.57 -3.69 16.84
N ALA A 107 -6.27 -2.53 17.41
CA ALA A 107 -7.29 -1.62 17.91
C ALA A 107 -8.00 -0.87 16.77
N PHE A 108 -7.24 -0.31 15.83
CA PHE A 108 -7.78 0.54 14.78
C PHE A 108 -8.55 -0.24 13.71
N GLY A 109 -8.22 -1.51 13.47
CA GLY A 109 -8.99 -2.38 12.57
C GLY A 109 -10.44 -2.57 13.03
N VAL A 110 -10.69 -2.58 14.34
CA VAL A 110 -12.06 -2.64 14.89
C VAL A 110 -12.68 -1.25 14.96
N ILE A 111 -11.94 -0.26 15.45
CA ILE A 111 -12.45 1.12 15.60
C ILE A 111 -12.87 1.70 14.26
N ALA A 112 -12.09 1.50 13.19
CA ALA A 112 -12.39 2.05 11.87
C ALA A 112 -13.78 1.59 11.33
N LEU A 113 -14.19 0.35 11.64
CA LEU A 113 -15.52 -0.16 11.26
C LEU A 113 -16.66 0.49 12.05
N LEU A 114 -16.38 1.05 13.23
CA LEU A 114 -17.39 1.69 14.08
C LEU A 114 -17.52 3.20 13.81
N LEU A 115 -16.57 3.80 13.10
CA LEU A 115 -16.49 5.24 12.87
C LEU A 115 -17.24 5.72 11.62
N THR A 116 -17.74 4.80 10.78
CA THR A 116 -18.31 5.15 9.48
C THR A 116 -19.75 4.62 9.36
N ASP A 117 -20.69 5.45 8.91
CA ASP A 117 -22.05 5.04 8.49
C ASP A 117 -22.00 4.32 7.13
N PHE A 118 -21.15 3.30 6.99
CA PHE A 118 -20.90 2.66 5.69
C PHE A 118 -21.89 1.52 5.38
N ALA A 119 -22.61 1.02 6.38
CA ALA A 119 -23.64 -0.01 6.23
C ALA A 119 -24.96 0.45 6.89
N PRO A 120 -26.11 0.38 6.20
CA PRO A 120 -27.39 0.67 6.83
C PRO A 120 -27.63 -0.26 8.02
N LEU A 121 -27.95 0.30 9.18
CA LEU A 121 -28.55 -0.48 10.27
C LEU A 121 -29.99 -0.79 9.86
N ALA A 122 -30.29 -2.07 9.70
CA ALA A 122 -31.62 -2.57 9.34
C ALA A 122 -32.70 -2.19 10.36
#